data_AF-A0A7W0S9V3-F1
#
_entry.id   AF-A0A7W0S9V3-F1
#
_cell.length_a   1.000
_cell.length_b   1.000
_cell.length_c   1.000
_cell.angle_alpha   90.00
_cell.angle_beta   90.00
_cell.angle_gamma   90.00
#
_symmetry.space_group_name_H-M   'P 1'
#
loop_
_entity.id
_entity.type
_entity.pdbx_description
1 polymer ?
#
loop_
_entity_poly.entity_id
_entity_poly.type
_entity_poly.pdbx_seq_one_letter_code
_entity_poly.pdbx_strand_id
1 'polypeptide(L)'
;MVTPEPERTSASAPAHSVRQRTARRTQSFGESIWEELAGLFERHPHMIYFGDGAPAKEAMPVERLKHAAATAWELAPDMLGYGESAGFEPLRALIAVRMAARGIVADPSTILVTNGSTQGIELTAKLMLDPGDAVIIEEPTFVGALQTYAGYEARFVPVPMDAEGMRIDALERALAGDDRIKIIYTIPTFQN
;
A
#
# COMPACT_ATOMS: atom_id res chain seq x y z
N MET A 1 -41.18 -39.01 -43.17
CA MET A 1 -39.82 -39.58 -43.10
C MET A 1 -38.91 -38.42 -42.71
N VAL A 2 -38.72 -38.22 -41.40
CA VAL A 2 -38.00 -37.07 -40.83
C VAL A 2 -36.55 -37.51 -40.61
N THR A 3 -35.61 -36.89 -41.31
CA THR A 3 -34.17 -37.04 -41.07
C THR A 3 -33.78 -36.29 -39.79
N PRO A 4 -33.01 -36.88 -38.87
CA PRO A 4 -32.54 -36.16 -37.69
C PRO A 4 -31.35 -35.26 -38.04
N GLU A 5 -31.32 -34.06 -37.45
CA GLU A 5 -30.17 -33.14 -37.49
C GLU A 5 -28.95 -33.74 -36.77
N PRO A 6 -27.72 -33.47 -37.25
CA PRO A 6 -26.52 -33.93 -36.56
C PRO A 6 -26.26 -33.09 -35.31
N GLU A 7 -26.11 -33.77 -34.17
CA GLU A 7 -25.63 -33.19 -32.92
C GLU A 7 -24.26 -32.53 -33.13
N ARG A 8 -24.21 -31.20 -33.02
CA ARG A 8 -22.95 -30.47 -32.84
C ARG A 8 -22.44 -30.72 -31.43
N THR A 9 -21.54 -31.68 -31.30
CA THR A 9 -20.67 -31.83 -30.12
C THR A 9 -19.73 -30.62 -30.06
N SER A 10 -20.10 -29.59 -29.29
CA SER A 10 -19.16 -28.51 -28.93
C SER A 10 -18.24 -29.01 -27.82
N ALA A 11 -17.16 -29.69 -28.18
CA ALA A 11 -16.04 -29.86 -27.28
C ALA A 11 -15.38 -28.49 -27.07
N SER A 12 -15.69 -27.80 -25.97
CA SER A 12 -14.99 -26.58 -25.58
C SER A 12 -13.55 -26.94 -25.24
N ALA A 13 -12.58 -26.36 -25.96
CA ALA A 13 -11.18 -26.44 -25.58
C ALA A 13 -11.02 -26.00 -24.10
N PRO A 14 -10.12 -26.63 -23.32
CA PRO A 14 -9.94 -26.24 -21.93
C PRO A 14 -9.47 -24.79 -21.90
N ALA A 15 -10.25 -23.92 -21.24
CA ALA A 15 -9.85 -22.54 -21.01
C ALA A 15 -8.52 -22.57 -20.25
N HIS A 16 -7.42 -22.24 -20.93
CA HIS A 16 -6.14 -22.04 -20.27
C HIS A 16 -6.33 -20.94 -19.23
N SER A 17 -6.44 -21.34 -17.95
CA SER A 17 -6.63 -20.41 -16.85
C SER A 17 -5.49 -19.40 -16.87
N VAL A 18 -5.84 -18.10 -16.94
CA VAL A 18 -4.87 -16.99 -16.89
C VAL A 18 -3.98 -17.11 -15.64
N ARG A 19 -4.49 -17.74 -14.57
CA ARG A 19 -3.77 -18.03 -13.32
C ARG A 19 -2.51 -18.87 -13.50
N GLN A 20 -2.42 -19.69 -14.55
CA GLN A 20 -1.21 -20.48 -14.87
C GLN A 20 -0.13 -19.65 -15.58
N ARG A 21 -0.46 -18.43 -16.03
CA ARG A 21 0.45 -17.51 -16.74
C ARG A 21 0.87 -16.31 -15.90
N THR A 22 0.22 -16.08 -14.76
CA THR A 22 0.60 -15.02 -13.82
C THR A 22 1.80 -15.44 -12.98
N ALA A 23 2.55 -14.47 -12.45
CA ALA A 23 3.71 -14.76 -11.62
C ALA A 23 3.31 -15.60 -10.39
N ARG A 24 4.17 -16.51 -9.92
CA ARG A 24 3.87 -17.38 -8.77
C ARG A 24 3.38 -16.61 -7.54
N ARG A 25 4.00 -15.46 -7.25
CA ARG A 25 3.60 -14.57 -6.15
C ARG A 25 2.14 -14.15 -6.20
N THR A 26 1.51 -14.08 -7.38
CA THR A 26 0.10 -13.70 -7.48
C THR A 26 -0.84 -14.74 -6.89
N GLN A 27 -0.34 -15.93 -6.56
CA GLN A 27 -1.11 -16.95 -5.87
C GLN A 27 -1.38 -16.60 -4.40
N SER A 28 -0.60 -15.69 -3.79
CA SER A 28 -0.85 -15.20 -2.43
C SER A 28 -1.92 -14.12 -2.36
N PHE A 29 -2.30 -13.53 -3.49
CA PHE A 29 -3.38 -12.54 -3.54
C PHE A 29 -4.75 -13.24 -3.43
N GLY A 30 -5.53 -12.79 -2.45
CA GLY A 30 -6.94 -13.18 -2.25
C GLY A 30 -7.91 -12.11 -2.75
N GLU A 31 -9.16 -12.21 -2.34
CA GLU A 31 -10.14 -11.13 -2.54
C GLU A 31 -9.65 -9.83 -1.87
N SER A 32 -9.93 -8.71 -2.52
CA SER A 32 -9.57 -7.41 -1.96
C SER A 32 -10.43 -7.16 -0.74
N ILE A 33 -9.80 -6.82 0.39
CA ILE A 33 -10.53 -6.36 1.59
C ILE A 33 -11.48 -5.20 1.26
N TRP A 34 -11.16 -4.38 0.25
CA TRP A 34 -12.01 -3.28 -0.18
C TRP A 34 -13.28 -3.75 -0.91
N GLU A 35 -13.21 -4.86 -1.65
CA GLU A 35 -14.39 -5.48 -2.25
C GLU A 35 -15.27 -6.12 -1.16
N GLU A 36 -14.65 -6.77 -0.16
CA GLU A 36 -15.38 -7.32 0.99
C GLU A 36 -16.06 -6.22 1.80
N LEU A 37 -15.37 -5.11 2.06
CA LEU A 37 -15.92 -3.93 2.75
C LEU A 37 -17.03 -3.26 1.95
N ALA A 38 -16.88 -3.14 0.63
CA ALA A 38 -17.96 -2.64 -0.23
C ALA A 38 -19.21 -3.52 -0.11
N GLY A 39 -19.05 -4.84 -0.21
CA GLY A 39 -20.16 -5.78 -0.02
C GLY A 39 -20.74 -5.76 1.40
N LEU A 40 -19.93 -5.45 2.42
CA LEU A 40 -20.41 -5.24 3.79
C LEU A 40 -21.31 -4.00 3.90
N PHE A 41 -20.91 -2.88 3.30
CA PHE A 41 -21.72 -1.65 3.29
C PHE A 41 -23.02 -1.82 2.50
N GLU A 42 -22.99 -2.55 1.39
CA GLU A 42 -24.19 -2.87 0.62
C GLU A 42 -25.18 -3.72 1.43
N ARG A 43 -24.69 -4.73 2.16
CA ARG A 43 -25.53 -5.59 3.01
C ARG A 43 -26.05 -4.89 4.26
N HIS A 44 -25.33 -3.88 4.76
CA HIS A 44 -25.62 -3.19 6.01
C HIS A 44 -25.59 -1.66 5.85
N PRO A 45 -26.55 -1.05 5.12
CA PRO A 45 -26.53 0.37 4.78
C PRO A 45 -26.67 1.33 5.97
N HIS A 46 -27.06 0.83 7.15
CA HIS A 46 -27.20 1.61 8.38
C HIS A 46 -26.08 1.33 9.39
N MET A 47 -25.07 0.54 9.02
CA MET A 47 -23.93 0.27 9.88
C MET A 47 -23.11 1.54 10.10
N ILE A 48 -22.78 1.82 11.36
CA ILE A 48 -21.76 2.81 11.71
C ILE A 48 -20.41 2.08 11.71
N TYR A 49 -19.57 2.40 10.74
CA TYR A 49 -18.30 1.72 10.52
C TYR A 49 -17.14 2.56 11.06
N PHE A 50 -16.46 2.04 12.08
CA PHE A 50 -15.30 2.68 12.73
C PHE A 50 -13.95 2.07 12.28
N GLY A 51 -13.96 1.20 11.27
CA GLY A 51 -12.76 0.46 10.82
C GLY A 51 -12.02 1.09 9.64
N ASP A 52 -12.33 2.34 9.26
CA ASP A 52 -11.62 3.10 8.24
C ASP A 52 -11.22 4.47 8.79
N GLY A 53 -10.01 4.92 8.43
CA GLY A 53 -9.43 6.20 8.81
C GLY A 53 -9.72 7.31 7.80
N ALA A 54 -10.74 7.16 6.96
CA ALA A 54 -11.07 8.15 5.93
C ALA A 54 -11.45 9.51 6.55
N PRO A 55 -10.87 10.63 6.06
CA PRO A 55 -11.22 11.95 6.55
C PRO A 55 -12.65 12.34 6.14
N ALA A 56 -13.29 13.18 6.96
CA ALA A 56 -14.58 13.78 6.62
C ALA A 56 -14.51 14.56 5.30
N LYS A 57 -15.58 14.49 4.49
CA LYS A 57 -15.62 15.14 3.17
C LYS A 57 -15.43 16.65 3.26
N GLU A 58 -15.97 17.25 4.31
CA GLU A 58 -15.91 18.68 4.60
C GLU A 58 -14.50 19.14 5.01
N ALA A 59 -13.65 18.22 5.48
CA ALA A 59 -12.25 18.51 5.78
C ALA A 59 -11.37 18.53 4.52
N MET A 60 -11.90 18.10 3.37
CA MET A 60 -11.11 18.03 2.14
C MET A 60 -10.86 19.43 1.58
N PRO A 61 -9.59 19.85 1.35
CA PRO A 61 -9.23 21.23 1.03
C PRO A 61 -9.43 21.56 -0.46
N VAL A 62 -10.63 21.32 -1.00
CA VAL A 62 -10.94 21.39 -2.44
C VAL A 62 -10.55 22.73 -3.06
N GLU A 63 -10.99 23.85 -2.49
CA GLU A 63 -10.72 25.18 -3.06
C GLU A 63 -9.23 25.55 -3.00
N ARG A 64 -8.52 25.10 -1.96
CA ARG A 64 -7.07 25.31 -1.86
C ARG A 64 -6.30 24.54 -2.92
N LEU A 65 -6.72 23.30 -3.21
CA LEU A 65 -6.11 22.47 -4.24
C LEU A 65 -6.37 23.04 -5.65
N LYS A 66 -7.60 23.50 -5.92
CA LYS A 66 -7.93 24.18 -7.18
C LYS A 66 -7.06 25.41 -7.41
N HIS A 67 -6.95 26.28 -6.41
CA HIS A 67 -6.14 27.49 -6.49
C HIS A 67 -4.66 27.15 -6.75
N ALA A 68 -4.10 26.21 -5.98
CA ALA A 68 -2.71 25.78 -6.16
C ALA A 68 -2.43 25.21 -7.55
N ALA A 69 -3.34 24.37 -8.08
CA ALA A 69 -3.20 23.81 -9.42
C ALA A 69 -3.24 24.89 -10.51
N ALA A 70 -4.22 25.81 -10.43
CA ALA A 70 -4.33 26.92 -11.39
C ALA A 70 -3.07 27.79 -11.40
N THR A 71 -2.59 28.21 -10.21
CA THR A 71 -1.36 28.98 -10.08
C THR A 71 -0.15 28.25 -10.64
N ALA A 72 -0.04 26.94 -10.40
CA ALA A 72 1.09 26.18 -10.91
C ALA A 72 1.10 26.12 -12.45
N TRP A 73 -0.06 25.91 -13.08
CA TRP A 73 -0.19 25.89 -14.54
C TRP A 73 0.09 27.23 -15.20
N GLU A 74 -0.28 28.34 -14.54
CA GLU A 74 0.03 29.69 -15.01
C GLU A 74 1.53 30.01 -14.95
N LEU A 75 2.20 29.57 -13.87
CA LEU A 75 3.61 29.89 -13.64
C LEU A 75 4.57 28.98 -14.40
N ALA A 76 4.20 27.72 -14.63
CA ALA A 76 5.08 26.72 -15.25
C ALA A 76 4.28 25.70 -16.10
N PRO A 77 3.81 26.06 -17.30
CA PRO A 77 3.05 25.14 -18.16
C PRO A 77 3.78 23.82 -18.45
N ASP A 78 5.12 23.87 -18.58
CA ASP A 78 5.96 22.69 -18.84
C ASP A 78 5.97 21.67 -17.69
N MET A 79 5.46 22.03 -16.51
CA MET A 79 5.34 21.12 -15.37
C MET A 79 4.44 19.90 -15.64
N LEU A 80 3.57 20.00 -16.65
CA LEU A 80 2.69 18.91 -17.09
C LEU A 80 3.40 17.88 -17.96
N GLY A 81 4.63 18.16 -18.38
CA GLY A 81 5.48 17.24 -19.13
C GLY A 81 6.22 16.24 -18.23
N TYR A 82 7.23 15.59 -18.82
CA TYR A 82 8.12 14.70 -18.07
C TYR A 82 9.02 15.50 -17.13
N GLY A 83 9.12 15.05 -15.88
CA GLY A 83 10.02 15.60 -14.86
C GLY A 83 11.06 14.60 -14.39
N GLU A 84 11.85 15.01 -13.39
CA GLU A 84 12.81 14.13 -12.72
C GLU A 84 12.13 12.95 -12.04
N SER A 85 12.72 11.75 -12.15
CA SER A 85 12.16 10.54 -11.53
C SER A 85 12.11 10.60 -10.00
N ALA A 86 12.99 11.38 -9.36
CA ALA A 86 12.98 11.61 -7.92
C ALA A 86 11.81 12.51 -7.46
N GLY A 87 11.18 13.21 -8.39
CA GLY A 87 10.17 14.24 -8.13
C GLY A 87 10.73 15.66 -8.24
N PHE A 88 9.81 16.61 -8.36
CA PHE A 88 10.11 18.04 -8.53
C PHE A 88 11.03 18.57 -7.42
N GLU A 89 12.22 19.05 -7.78
CA GLU A 89 13.26 19.44 -6.83
C GLU A 89 12.78 20.49 -5.79
N PRO A 90 12.06 21.57 -6.17
CA PRO A 90 11.59 22.54 -5.18
C PRO A 90 10.66 21.94 -4.13
N LEU A 91 9.87 20.92 -4.50
CA LEU A 91 9.06 20.18 -3.52
C LEU A 91 9.95 19.36 -2.58
N ARG A 92 10.99 18.69 -3.09
CA ARG A 92 11.96 17.95 -2.26
C ARG A 92 12.67 18.87 -1.27
N ALA A 93 13.08 20.06 -1.69
CA ALA A 93 13.68 21.07 -0.81
C ALA A 93 12.71 21.51 0.31
N LEU A 94 11.45 21.77 -0.03
CA LEU A 94 10.41 22.11 0.97
C LEU A 94 10.14 20.96 1.96
N ILE A 95 10.15 19.72 1.49
CA ILE A 95 10.03 18.53 2.35
C ILE A 95 11.21 18.48 3.33
N ALA A 96 12.44 18.67 2.86
CA ALA A 96 13.63 18.69 3.72
C ALA A 96 13.51 19.73 4.85
N VAL A 97 13.09 20.96 4.53
CA VAL A 97 12.84 22.02 5.52
C VAL A 97 11.76 21.59 6.52
N ARG A 98 10.65 21.01 6.05
CA ARG A 98 9.57 20.54 6.90
C ARG A 98 10.02 19.41 7.84
N MET A 99 10.88 18.51 7.37
CA MET A 99 11.42 17.40 8.15
C MET A 99 12.46 17.86 9.17
N ALA A 100 13.25 18.90 8.86
CA ALA A 100 14.17 19.50 9.82
C ALA A 100 13.44 20.04 11.06
N ALA A 101 12.24 20.62 10.90
CA ALA A 101 11.39 21.04 12.01
C ALA A 101 10.90 19.87 12.90
N ARG A 102 11.03 18.62 12.43
CA ARG A 102 10.74 17.38 13.17
C ARG A 102 12.01 16.64 13.61
N GLY A 103 13.18 17.28 13.50
CA GLY A 103 14.47 16.70 13.90
C GLY A 103 15.12 15.80 12.85
N ILE A 104 14.59 15.71 11.63
CA ILE A 104 15.16 14.90 10.55
C ILE A 104 15.85 15.82 9.54
N VAL A 105 17.17 15.85 9.56
CA VAL A 105 17.97 16.60 8.58
C VAL A 105 18.24 15.69 7.38
N ALA A 106 17.71 16.05 6.21
CA ALA A 106 17.88 15.30 4.97
C ALA A 106 18.31 16.24 3.84
N ASP A 107 19.20 15.75 2.97
CA ASP A 107 19.55 16.44 1.73
C ASP A 107 18.40 16.24 0.72
N PRO A 108 17.93 17.28 0.01
CA PRO A 108 16.87 17.15 -1.00
C PRO A 108 17.15 16.07 -2.05
N SER A 109 18.41 15.80 -2.39
CA SER A 109 18.84 14.74 -3.31
C SER A 109 18.57 13.31 -2.81
N THR A 110 18.40 13.13 -1.50
CA THR A 110 18.07 11.84 -0.88
C THR A 110 16.56 11.62 -0.70
N ILE A 111 15.73 12.59 -1.09
CA ILE A 111 14.28 12.51 -0.98
C ILE A 111 13.69 12.01 -2.31
N LEU A 112 12.82 11.01 -2.22
CA LEU A 112 12.01 10.51 -3.34
C LEU A 112 10.56 10.87 -3.09
N VAL A 113 9.93 11.57 -4.03
CA VAL A 113 8.48 11.85 -4.00
C VAL A 113 7.73 10.61 -4.46
N THR A 114 6.72 10.19 -3.68
CA THR A 114 5.83 9.07 -4.02
C THR A 114 4.39 9.54 -4.20
N ASN A 115 3.58 8.74 -4.88
CA ASN A 115 2.13 8.87 -5.02
C ASN A 115 1.40 8.32 -3.79
N GLY A 116 1.85 8.72 -2.59
CA GLY A 116 1.30 8.27 -1.32
C GLY A 116 2.13 7.21 -0.61
N SER A 117 1.70 6.85 0.61
CA SER A 117 2.40 5.94 1.51
C SER A 117 2.48 4.51 0.98
N THR A 118 1.41 4.01 0.35
CA THR A 118 1.37 2.64 -0.20
C THR A 118 2.47 2.39 -1.23
N GLN A 119 2.74 3.36 -2.13
CA GLN A 119 3.87 3.24 -3.06
C GLN A 119 5.21 3.23 -2.32
N GLY A 120 5.35 4.04 -1.25
CA GLY A 120 6.54 4.01 -0.41
C GLY A 120 6.77 2.63 0.22
N ILE A 121 5.72 2.04 0.81
CA ILE A 121 5.76 0.69 1.38
C ILE A 121 6.16 -0.33 0.30
N GLU A 122 5.54 -0.27 -0.88
CA GLU A 122 5.86 -1.18 -1.99
C GLU A 122 7.32 -1.05 -2.45
N LEU A 123 7.84 0.18 -2.59
CA LEU A 123 9.23 0.40 -2.97
C LEU A 123 10.21 -0.18 -1.93
N THR A 124 9.92 -0.04 -0.63
CA THR A 124 10.74 -0.65 0.42
C THR A 124 10.69 -2.17 0.37
N ALA A 125 9.50 -2.76 0.18
CA ALA A 125 9.34 -4.20 0.04
C ALA A 125 10.13 -4.73 -1.17
N LYS A 126 10.00 -4.06 -2.32
CA LYS A 126 10.69 -4.42 -3.57
C LYS A 126 12.22 -4.37 -3.44
N LEU A 127 12.74 -3.41 -2.69
CA LEU A 127 14.18 -3.22 -2.52
C LEU A 127 14.76 -4.23 -1.54
N MET A 128 14.04 -4.56 -0.47
CA MET A 128 14.61 -5.27 0.68
C MET A 128 14.26 -6.76 0.72
N LEU A 129 13.08 -7.17 0.24
CA LEU A 129 12.52 -8.48 0.51
C LEU A 129 12.69 -9.47 -0.65
N ASP A 130 13.25 -10.62 -0.32
CA ASP A 130 13.14 -11.86 -1.10
C ASP A 130 12.06 -12.78 -0.49
N PRO A 131 11.52 -13.74 -1.26
CA PRO A 131 10.59 -14.73 -0.71
C PRO A 131 11.12 -15.43 0.55
N GLY A 132 10.30 -15.43 1.60
CA GLY A 132 10.62 -16.01 2.90
C GLY A 132 11.37 -15.09 3.86
N ASP A 133 11.77 -13.88 3.45
CA ASP A 133 12.24 -12.86 4.39
C ASP A 133 11.12 -12.39 5.31
N ALA A 134 11.49 -11.87 6.46
CA ALA A 134 10.55 -11.51 7.52
C ALA A 134 10.38 -9.99 7.67
N VAL A 135 9.15 -9.59 7.97
CA VAL A 135 8.78 -8.23 8.33
C VAL A 135 8.15 -8.27 9.72
N ILE A 136 8.68 -7.49 10.65
CA ILE A 136 8.01 -7.24 11.92
C ILE A 136 6.85 -6.29 11.68
N ILE A 137 5.71 -6.62 12.26
CA ILE A 137 4.50 -5.81 12.22
C ILE A 137 3.96 -5.61 13.63
N GLU A 138 3.27 -4.49 13.82
CA GLU A 138 2.40 -4.27 14.97
C GLU A 138 1.22 -5.25 14.97
N GLU A 139 0.74 -5.63 16.15
CA GLU A 139 -0.49 -6.41 16.33
C GLU A 139 -1.47 -5.60 17.21
N PRO A 140 -2.51 -4.95 16.63
CA PRO A 140 -2.93 -4.92 15.21
C PRO A 140 -2.11 -3.95 14.31
N THR A 141 -2.35 -3.95 12.98
CA THR A 141 -1.72 -3.01 12.04
C THR A 141 -2.54 -2.76 10.77
N PHE A 142 -2.05 -1.86 9.89
CA PHE A 142 -2.68 -1.47 8.64
C PHE A 142 -2.68 -2.59 7.58
N VAL A 143 -3.89 -3.01 7.18
CA VAL A 143 -4.12 -4.10 6.20
C VAL A 143 -3.43 -3.86 4.86
N GLY A 144 -3.36 -2.61 4.39
CA GLY A 144 -2.68 -2.30 3.12
C GLY A 144 -1.19 -2.65 3.13
N ALA A 145 -0.52 -2.53 4.28
CA ALA A 145 0.87 -2.94 4.41
C ALA A 145 1.00 -4.47 4.36
N LEU A 146 0.10 -5.20 5.04
CA LEU A 146 0.06 -6.67 5.01
C LEU A 146 -0.13 -7.19 3.57
N GLN A 147 -1.09 -6.63 2.83
CA GLN A 147 -1.32 -7.01 1.43
C GLN A 147 -0.08 -6.76 0.56
N THR A 148 0.59 -5.62 0.77
CA THR A 148 1.81 -5.27 0.03
C THR A 148 2.91 -6.29 0.30
N TYR A 149 3.25 -6.55 1.56
CA TYR A 149 4.32 -7.48 1.93
C TYR A 149 4.00 -8.95 1.56
N ALA A 150 2.74 -9.37 1.67
CA ALA A 150 2.31 -10.70 1.22
C ALA A 150 2.54 -10.91 -0.28
N GLY A 151 2.43 -9.85 -1.09
CA GLY A 151 2.77 -9.87 -2.51
C GLY A 151 4.25 -10.09 -2.81
N TYR A 152 5.13 -9.88 -1.83
CA TYR A 152 6.56 -10.19 -1.88
C TYR A 152 6.90 -11.52 -1.17
N GLU A 153 5.89 -12.33 -0.85
CA GLU A 153 6.06 -13.63 -0.17
C GLU A 153 6.81 -13.50 1.18
N ALA A 154 6.62 -12.37 1.87
CA ALA A 154 7.23 -12.12 3.17
C ALA A 154 6.51 -12.89 4.30
N ARG A 155 7.29 -13.33 5.29
CA ARG A 155 6.78 -13.84 6.58
C ARG A 155 6.47 -12.66 7.50
N PHE A 156 5.34 -12.73 8.18
CA PHE A 156 5.00 -11.76 9.23
C PHE A 156 5.48 -12.25 10.60
N VAL A 157 6.11 -11.34 11.33
CA VAL A 157 6.49 -11.54 12.74
C VAL A 157 5.72 -10.50 13.55
N PRO A 158 4.52 -10.85 14.06
CA PRO A 158 3.72 -9.91 14.83
C PRO A 158 4.37 -9.66 16.19
N VAL A 159 4.35 -8.39 16.62
CA VAL A 159 4.77 -7.98 17.95
C VAL A 159 3.59 -7.32 18.66
N PRO A 160 3.19 -7.82 19.85
CA PRO A 160 2.06 -7.27 20.59
C PRO A 160 2.33 -5.83 21.01
N MET A 161 1.26 -5.06 21.15
CA MET A 161 1.31 -3.68 21.60
C MET A 161 0.73 -3.51 23.01
N ASP A 162 1.14 -2.44 23.67
CA ASP A 162 0.49 -1.89 24.86
C ASP A 162 0.12 -0.40 24.63
N ALA A 163 -0.23 0.32 25.70
CA ALA A 163 -0.65 1.72 25.60
C ALA A 163 0.46 2.67 25.09
N GLU A 164 1.72 2.25 25.16
CA GLU A 164 2.89 3.03 24.72
C GLU A 164 3.40 2.57 23.33
N GLY A 165 2.70 1.62 22.70
CA GLY A 165 3.05 1.11 21.37
C GLY A 165 3.58 -0.32 21.40
N MET A 166 4.51 -0.64 20.50
CA MET A 166 5.07 -1.98 20.38
C MET A 166 5.82 -2.39 21.66
N ARG A 167 5.56 -3.60 22.17
CA ARG A 167 6.27 -4.17 23.32
C ARG A 167 7.74 -4.42 22.99
N ILE A 168 8.63 -3.53 23.44
CA ILE A 168 10.06 -3.56 23.10
C ILE A 168 10.73 -4.87 23.55
N ASP A 169 10.36 -5.44 24.68
CA ASP A 169 10.91 -6.73 25.12
C ASP A 169 10.53 -7.89 24.18
N ALA A 170 9.34 -7.83 23.56
CA ALA A 170 8.91 -8.81 22.57
C ALA A 170 9.60 -8.57 21.21
N LEU A 171 9.77 -7.30 20.82
CA LEU A 171 10.55 -6.91 19.64
C LEU A 171 12.00 -7.41 19.73
N GLU A 172 12.68 -7.19 20.85
CA GLU A 172 14.06 -7.64 21.07
C GLU A 172 14.19 -9.16 20.95
N ARG A 173 13.26 -9.91 21.54
CA ARG A 173 13.23 -11.38 21.43
C ARG A 173 13.02 -11.85 19.99
N ALA A 174 12.15 -11.17 19.24
CA ALA A 174 11.90 -11.48 17.84
C ALA A 174 13.15 -11.24 16.97
N LEU A 175 13.79 -10.07 17.13
CA LEU A 175 15.00 -9.71 16.39
C LEU A 175 16.18 -10.63 16.70
N ALA A 176 16.33 -11.08 17.96
CA ALA A 176 17.40 -12.00 18.34
C ALA A 176 17.22 -13.42 17.79
N GLY A 177 16.01 -13.79 17.35
CA GLY A 177 15.66 -15.17 16.96
C GLY A 177 15.59 -15.43 15.45
N ASP A 178 15.63 -14.39 14.60
CA ASP A 178 15.43 -14.53 13.15
C ASP A 178 16.23 -13.50 12.35
N ASP A 179 17.41 -13.90 11.85
CA ASP A 179 18.28 -13.07 11.01
C ASP A 179 17.67 -12.72 9.63
N ARG A 180 16.50 -13.28 9.30
CA ARG A 180 15.77 -12.94 8.06
C ARG A 180 14.84 -11.75 8.21
N ILE A 181 14.73 -11.17 9.41
CA ILE A 181 13.97 -9.93 9.61
C ILE A 181 14.71 -8.77 8.94
N LYS A 182 14.07 -8.15 7.95
CA LYS A 182 14.68 -7.04 7.17
C LYS A 182 13.99 -5.70 7.35
N ILE A 183 12.74 -5.70 7.81
CA ILE A 183 11.91 -4.49 7.96
C ILE A 183 11.15 -4.58 9.29
N ILE A 184 11.06 -3.45 9.99
CA ILE A 184 10.07 -3.19 11.03
C ILE A 184 9.06 -2.20 10.45
N TYR A 185 7.81 -2.61 10.32
CA TYR A 185 6.71 -1.73 9.92
C TYR A 185 5.95 -1.26 11.16
N THR A 186 5.85 0.05 11.34
CA THR A 186 5.22 0.69 12.51
C THR A 186 4.46 1.95 12.10
N ILE A 187 3.35 2.21 12.79
CA ILE A 187 2.57 3.46 12.72
C ILE A 187 2.67 4.12 14.09
N PRO A 188 3.79 4.80 14.41
CA PRO A 188 4.12 5.21 15.78
C PRO A 188 3.33 6.44 16.26
N THR A 189 2.42 6.98 15.44
CA THR A 189 1.64 8.17 15.77
C THR A 189 0.23 7.99 15.25
N PHE A 190 -0.73 7.91 16.19
CA PHE A 190 -2.12 7.52 15.89
C PHE A 190 -2.18 6.19 15.13
N GLN A 191 -1.78 5.12 15.81
CA GLN A 191 -1.82 3.75 15.28
C GLN A 191 -3.22 3.43 14.71
N ASN A 192 -3.24 2.72 13.58
CA ASN A 192 -4.44 2.36 12.82
C ASN A 192 -4.86 0.91 13.10
#